data_AF-A0A7J4RIB0-F1
#
_entry.id   AF-A0A7J4RIB0-F1
#
_cell.length_a   1.000
_cell.length_b   1.000
_cell.length_c   1.000
_cell.angle_alpha   90.00
_cell.angle_beta   90.00
_cell.angle_gamma   90.00
#
_symmetry.space_group_name_H-M   'P 1'
#
loop_
_entity.id
_entity.type
_entity.pdbx_description
1 polymer ?
#
loop_
_entity_poly.entity_id
_entity_poly.type
_entity_poly.pdbx_seq_one_letter_code
_entity_poly.pdbx_strand_id
1 'polypeptide(L)'
;MSPYTVMIGMILFLTPIICYVFSIHDKESRVKYGTWLKTIHKQRYYLHAMGYIVIIGWKNLTDGLNELIKERVGHWTDAVHGVEGNAVLWIQNFFNNDALTSFLNFHYLFVYLFLIYVTTVYFAYTSDRDMTDKVTMNYLLIYAIAVPYYLFFNVEVTSSWIPGMDALLYHDSWYSTFYATHDPLDNAVPSLHVAIPFGILMLNYLHVKSKGHTLKEWRHYRYHMFILINTIMFIFAILYLGIHWIIDIPLGMIVGGIGALFIHHLQPRLRNDYGSMFKGVDREKVRKHVLVEGTILLILFAAIMGAVNHQSSTNEEQPSFRLGSGETVQDLIGEMNPKYGATTTIQNMDDSITLEYAIITVNLAETGFSNFSVDWDRMKALAEYHCTQRVACSATLLPNESTDLIIESPNVFTFIFLHHAGDDGVLEVRVESVYENSEDSMTQAVALSLPSLYITGFVVYRLYRLNNNGREWFDARPSHTWEEE
;
A
#
# COMPACT_ATOMS: atom_id res chain seq x y z
N MET A 1 -24.29 11.88 -0.17
CA MET A 1 -23.87 10.87 0.83
C MET A 1 -22.38 10.66 0.64
N SER A 2 -21.58 10.55 1.72
CA SER A 2 -20.15 10.35 1.52
C SER A 2 -19.88 9.01 0.81
N PRO A 3 -18.85 8.92 -0.05
CA PRO A 3 -18.47 7.67 -0.72
C PRO A 3 -18.28 6.54 0.28
N TYR A 4 -17.66 6.85 1.43
CA TYR A 4 -17.45 5.92 2.54
C TYR A 4 -18.74 5.25 3.03
N THR A 5 -19.80 6.02 3.28
CA THR A 5 -21.08 5.46 3.75
C THR A 5 -21.70 4.54 2.70
N VAL A 6 -21.64 4.92 1.42
CA VAL A 6 -22.16 4.10 0.32
C VAL A 6 -21.37 2.79 0.22
N MET A 7 -20.03 2.87 0.25
CA MET A 7 -19.15 1.70 0.19
C MET A 7 -19.40 0.73 1.33
N ILE A 8 -19.46 1.20 2.58
CA ILE A 8 -19.74 0.32 3.73
C ILE A 8 -21.11 -0.32 3.62
N GLY A 9 -22.14 0.45 3.25
CA GLY A 9 -23.48 -0.07 3.03
C GLY A 9 -23.48 -1.19 1.99
N MET A 10 -22.78 -1.00 0.88
CA MET A 10 -22.63 -2.00 -0.18
C MET A 10 -21.83 -3.23 0.30
N ILE A 11 -20.73 -3.06 1.02
CA ILE A 11 -19.94 -4.18 1.57
C ILE A 11 -20.81 -5.06 2.47
N LEU A 12 -21.53 -4.45 3.42
CA LEU A 12 -22.39 -5.16 4.36
C LEU A 12 -23.57 -5.86 3.66
N PHE A 13 -24.15 -5.21 2.64
CA PHE A 13 -25.24 -5.78 1.87
C PHE A 13 -24.79 -6.95 0.96
N LEU A 14 -23.65 -6.82 0.29
CA LEU A 14 -23.16 -7.82 -0.66
C LEU A 14 -22.50 -9.03 0.02
N THR A 15 -21.97 -8.85 1.22
CA THR A 15 -21.33 -9.93 2.00
C THR A 15 -22.20 -11.18 2.16
N PRO A 16 -23.46 -11.12 2.66
CA PRO A 16 -24.30 -12.31 2.78
C PRO A 16 -24.62 -12.94 1.41
N ILE A 17 -24.77 -12.12 0.36
CA ILE A 17 -25.04 -12.60 -1.01
C ILE A 17 -23.84 -13.41 -1.54
N ILE A 18 -22.63 -12.86 -1.45
CA ILE A 18 -21.40 -13.53 -1.87
C ILE A 18 -21.15 -14.79 -1.04
N CYS A 19 -21.31 -14.72 0.28
CA CYS A 19 -21.20 -15.89 1.16
C CYS A 19 -22.20 -16.99 0.76
N TYR A 20 -23.44 -16.63 0.45
CA TYR A 20 -24.45 -17.56 -0.01
C TYR A 20 -24.08 -18.18 -1.37
N VAL A 21 -23.75 -17.37 -2.37
CA VAL A 21 -23.44 -17.80 -3.74
C VAL A 21 -22.26 -18.78 -3.77
N PHE A 22 -21.15 -18.45 -3.10
CA PHE A 22 -19.94 -19.27 -3.09
C PHE A 22 -20.01 -20.48 -2.14
N SER A 23 -21.14 -20.70 -1.48
CA SER A 23 -21.37 -21.88 -0.65
C SER A 23 -22.60 -22.68 -1.10
N ILE A 24 -23.20 -22.40 -2.27
CA ILE A 24 -24.41 -23.10 -2.77
C ILE A 24 -24.20 -24.62 -2.85
N HIS A 25 -23.00 -25.04 -3.24
CA HIS A 25 -22.62 -26.45 -3.40
C HIS A 25 -22.24 -27.15 -2.10
N ASP A 26 -21.97 -26.40 -1.02
CA ASP A 26 -21.52 -26.92 0.28
C ASP A 26 -22.33 -26.28 1.41
N LYS A 27 -23.59 -26.69 1.53
CA LYS A 27 -24.53 -26.11 2.51
C LYS A 27 -24.22 -26.54 3.94
N GLU A 28 -23.61 -27.70 4.12
CA GLU A 28 -23.36 -28.28 5.44
C GLU A 28 -22.22 -27.58 6.19
N SER A 29 -21.28 -26.96 5.47
CA SER A 29 -20.18 -26.21 6.09
C SER A 29 -20.59 -24.85 6.67
N ARG A 30 -21.77 -24.35 6.31
CA ARG A 30 -22.25 -23.03 6.71
C ARG A 30 -22.50 -22.96 8.22
N VAL A 31 -22.15 -21.82 8.82
CA VAL A 31 -22.52 -21.53 10.21
C VAL A 31 -24.04 -21.57 10.35
N LYS A 32 -24.52 -22.35 11.33
CA LYS A 32 -25.96 -22.49 11.60
C LYS A 32 -26.54 -21.17 12.09
N TYR A 33 -27.72 -20.84 11.59
CA TYR A 33 -28.45 -19.65 12.03
C TYR A 33 -28.62 -19.63 13.56
N GLY A 34 -28.43 -18.47 14.17
CA GLY A 34 -28.51 -18.28 15.63
C GLY A 34 -27.27 -18.74 16.41
N THR A 35 -26.26 -19.35 15.77
CA THR A 35 -25.05 -19.84 16.48
C THR A 35 -23.84 -18.91 16.41
N TRP A 36 -23.97 -17.76 15.75
CA TRP A 36 -22.88 -16.83 15.44
C TRP A 36 -22.05 -16.40 16.66
N LEU A 37 -22.69 -15.94 17.74
CA LEU A 37 -21.98 -15.52 18.95
C LEU A 37 -21.18 -16.67 19.59
N LYS A 38 -21.78 -17.87 19.60
CA LYS A 38 -21.12 -19.08 20.09
C LYS A 38 -19.91 -19.44 19.23
N THR A 39 -20.03 -19.31 17.90
CA THR A 39 -18.92 -19.55 16.96
C THR A 39 -17.80 -18.54 17.15
N ILE A 40 -18.12 -17.24 17.24
CA ILE A 40 -17.14 -16.17 17.47
C ILE A 40 -16.34 -16.44 18.74
N HIS A 41 -17.02 -16.78 19.84
CA HIS A 41 -16.35 -17.07 21.11
C HIS A 41 -15.52 -18.36 21.04
N LYS A 42 -16.09 -19.45 20.51
CA LYS A 42 -15.42 -20.76 20.42
C LYS A 42 -14.17 -20.72 19.53
N GLN A 43 -14.24 -20.01 18.41
CA GLN A 43 -13.13 -19.90 17.46
C GLN A 43 -12.20 -18.72 17.77
N ARG A 44 -12.53 -17.91 18.78
CA ARG A 44 -11.78 -16.72 19.20
C ARG A 44 -11.63 -15.65 18.13
N TYR A 45 -12.66 -15.46 17.31
CA TYR A 45 -12.66 -14.44 16.25
C TYR A 45 -12.57 -13.00 16.80
N TYR A 46 -12.75 -12.79 18.11
CA TYR A 46 -12.42 -11.52 18.76
C TYR A 46 -10.91 -11.18 18.66
N LEU A 47 -10.02 -12.16 18.57
CA LEU A 47 -8.59 -11.93 18.31
C LEU A 47 -8.34 -11.43 16.88
N HIS A 48 -9.15 -11.88 15.92
CA HIS A 48 -9.10 -11.36 14.54
C HIS A 48 -9.51 -9.90 14.49
N ALA A 49 -10.62 -9.54 15.16
CA ALA A 49 -11.07 -8.16 15.27
C ALA A 49 -10.02 -7.27 15.97
N MET A 50 -9.40 -7.75 17.05
CA MET A 50 -8.30 -7.05 17.71
C MET A 50 -7.11 -6.84 16.77
N GLY A 51 -6.76 -7.84 15.97
CA GLY A 51 -5.74 -7.70 14.93
C GLY A 51 -6.05 -6.56 13.96
N TYR A 52 -7.27 -6.50 13.44
CA TYR A 52 -7.71 -5.40 12.56
C TYR A 52 -7.62 -4.01 13.23
N ILE A 53 -7.85 -3.91 14.54
CA ILE A 53 -7.68 -2.65 15.26
C ILE A 53 -6.19 -2.28 15.37
N VAL A 54 -5.33 -3.25 15.70
CA VAL A 54 -3.88 -3.05 15.82
C VAL A 54 -3.28 -2.56 14.50
N ILE A 55 -3.69 -3.13 13.36
CA ILE A 55 -3.15 -2.74 12.07
C ILE A 55 -3.62 -1.35 11.62
N ILE A 56 -4.83 -0.91 12.00
CA ILE A 56 -5.25 0.47 11.75
C ILE A 56 -4.34 1.44 12.51
N GLY A 57 -4.05 1.16 13.79
CA GLY A 57 -3.12 1.96 14.56
C GLY A 57 -1.69 1.92 14.00
N TRP A 58 -1.23 0.75 13.56
CA TRP A 58 0.09 0.60 12.93
C TRP A 58 0.18 1.36 11.60
N LYS A 59 -0.85 1.28 10.75
CA LYS A 59 -0.93 2.04 9.50
C LYS A 59 -0.83 3.52 9.76
N ASN A 60 -1.65 4.05 10.66
CA ASN A 60 -1.63 5.47 10.99
C ASN A 60 -0.26 5.93 11.51
N LEU A 61 0.46 5.08 12.25
CA LEU A 61 1.82 5.37 12.69
C LEU A 61 2.81 5.40 11.52
N THR A 62 2.76 4.41 10.61
CA THR A 62 3.62 4.36 9.42
C THR A 62 3.37 5.58 8.53
N ASP A 63 2.11 5.86 8.19
CA ASP A 63 1.75 6.95 7.29
C ASP A 63 2.16 8.30 7.87
N GLY A 64 1.99 8.49 9.19
CA GLY A 64 2.44 9.69 9.89
C GLY A 64 3.95 9.87 9.95
N LEU A 65 4.74 8.83 9.65
CA LEU A 65 6.20 8.92 9.56
C LEU A 65 6.70 9.19 8.14
N ASN A 66 5.94 8.82 7.10
CA ASN A 66 6.37 8.88 5.71
C ASN A 66 6.81 10.31 5.31
N GLU A 67 5.91 11.27 5.49
CA GLU A 67 6.17 12.69 5.22
C GLU A 67 7.32 13.26 6.08
N LEU A 68 7.41 12.85 7.35
CA LEU A 68 8.39 13.39 8.30
C LEU A 68 9.83 13.00 7.98
N ILE A 69 10.05 11.93 7.20
CA ILE A 69 11.39 11.45 6.85
C ILE A 69 11.72 11.64 5.37
N LYS A 70 10.75 12.07 4.54
CA LYS A 70 10.84 12.15 3.07
C LYS A 70 12.07 12.93 2.60
N GLU A 71 12.34 14.09 3.20
CA GLU A 71 13.54 14.93 2.96
C GLU A 71 14.85 14.13 3.02
N ARG A 72 14.97 13.21 3.99
CA ARG A 72 16.20 12.44 4.22
C ARG A 72 16.30 11.18 3.39
N VAL A 73 15.16 10.54 3.11
CA VAL A 73 15.13 9.25 2.41
C VAL A 73 15.10 9.41 0.88
N GLY A 74 14.66 10.56 0.38
CA GLY A 74 14.53 10.82 -1.04
C GLY A 74 13.51 9.92 -1.73
N HIS A 75 13.64 9.77 -3.04
CA HIS A 75 12.81 8.88 -3.84
C HIS A 75 13.62 8.12 -4.89
N TRP A 76 13.05 7.05 -5.41
CA TRP A 76 13.65 6.18 -6.43
C TRP A 76 12.90 6.24 -7.76
N THR A 77 12.02 7.23 -7.93
CA THR A 77 11.15 7.35 -9.11
C THR A 77 11.94 7.44 -10.41
N ASP A 78 13.00 8.25 -10.47
CA ASP A 78 13.83 8.36 -11.67
C ASP A 78 14.53 7.04 -12.02
N ALA A 79 14.97 6.27 -11.02
CA ALA A 79 15.57 4.96 -11.24
C ALA A 79 14.56 3.94 -11.78
N VAL A 80 13.33 3.95 -11.28
CA VAL A 80 12.24 3.09 -11.78
C VAL A 80 11.85 3.50 -13.20
N HIS A 81 11.66 4.80 -13.44
CA HIS A 81 11.36 5.35 -14.76
C HIS A 81 12.48 5.07 -15.76
N GLY A 82 13.75 5.13 -15.36
CA GLY A 82 14.88 4.79 -16.21
C GLY A 82 14.90 3.32 -16.68
N VAL A 83 14.24 2.42 -15.95
CA VAL A 83 14.09 1.00 -16.31
C VAL A 83 12.87 0.76 -17.21
N GLU A 84 11.72 1.37 -16.90
CA GLU A 84 10.45 1.08 -17.58
C GLU A 84 10.07 2.08 -18.69
N GLY A 85 10.62 3.28 -18.62
CA GLY A 85 10.22 4.44 -19.43
C GLY A 85 8.73 4.72 -19.30
N ASN A 86 8.10 5.01 -20.44
CA ASN A 86 6.68 5.40 -20.52
C ASN A 86 5.76 4.21 -20.82
N ALA A 87 6.14 2.98 -20.44
CA ALA A 87 5.38 1.77 -20.75
C ALA A 87 3.95 1.82 -20.17
N VAL A 88 3.79 2.36 -18.95
CA VAL A 88 2.49 2.49 -18.29
C VAL A 88 1.60 3.50 -19.01
N LEU A 89 2.15 4.63 -19.45
CA LEU A 89 1.43 5.63 -20.27
C LEU A 89 0.87 5.02 -21.56
N TRP A 90 1.62 4.12 -22.22
CA TRP A 90 1.11 3.41 -23.39
C TRP A 90 -0.14 2.56 -23.07
N ILE A 91 -0.15 1.89 -21.92
CA ILE A 91 -1.31 1.11 -21.46
C ILE A 91 -2.50 2.04 -21.25
N GLN A 92 -2.33 3.15 -20.52
CA GLN A 92 -3.40 4.11 -20.27
C GLN A 92 -3.98 4.65 -21.59
N ASN A 93 -3.12 5.13 -22.49
CA ASN A 93 -3.54 5.69 -23.78
C ASN A 93 -4.25 4.67 -24.68
N PHE A 94 -3.79 3.42 -24.72
CA PHE A 94 -4.40 2.39 -25.56
C PHE A 94 -5.83 2.04 -25.11
N PHE A 95 -6.09 2.02 -23.80
CA PHE A 95 -7.37 1.62 -23.23
C PHE A 95 -8.27 2.80 -22.83
N ASN A 96 -7.82 4.05 -23.03
CA ASN A 96 -8.50 5.24 -22.51
C ASN A 96 -9.98 5.27 -22.92
N ASN A 97 -10.85 5.22 -21.90
CA ASN A 97 -12.30 5.25 -22.05
C ASN A 97 -12.99 5.60 -20.73
N ASP A 98 -13.82 6.65 -20.71
CA ASP A 98 -14.50 7.13 -19.49
C ASP A 98 -15.31 6.06 -18.75
N ALA A 99 -15.98 5.16 -19.49
CA ALA A 99 -16.77 4.08 -18.89
C ALA A 99 -15.88 3.01 -18.26
N LEU A 100 -14.75 2.69 -18.90
CA LEU A 100 -13.73 1.82 -18.33
C LEU A 100 -13.10 2.46 -17.09
N THR A 101 -12.73 3.74 -17.15
CA THR A 101 -12.17 4.51 -16.03
C THR A 101 -13.12 4.51 -14.84
N SER A 102 -14.39 4.84 -15.06
CA SER A 102 -15.41 4.82 -13.99
C SER A 102 -15.57 3.42 -13.37
N PHE A 103 -15.57 2.37 -14.20
CA PHE A 103 -15.65 0.99 -13.73
C PHE A 103 -14.41 0.59 -12.91
N LEU A 104 -13.22 0.94 -13.38
CA LEU A 104 -11.96 0.59 -12.72
C LEU A 104 -11.74 1.39 -11.44
N ASN A 105 -12.14 2.67 -11.38
CA ASN A 105 -12.13 3.45 -10.13
C ASN A 105 -13.03 2.79 -9.08
N PHE A 106 -14.27 2.45 -9.45
CA PHE A 106 -15.16 1.71 -8.57
C PHE A 106 -14.57 0.35 -8.17
N HIS A 107 -14.07 -0.42 -9.13
CA HIS A 107 -13.50 -1.75 -8.88
C HIS A 107 -12.31 -1.67 -7.93
N TYR A 108 -11.34 -0.81 -8.23
CA TYR A 108 -10.13 -0.60 -7.45
C TYR A 108 -10.48 -0.26 -6.00
N LEU A 109 -11.35 0.73 -5.77
CA LEU A 109 -11.67 1.16 -4.41
C LEU A 109 -12.58 0.16 -3.69
N PHE A 110 -13.75 -0.10 -4.27
CA PHE A 110 -14.79 -0.87 -3.59
C PHE A 110 -14.44 -2.34 -3.50
N VAL A 111 -14.04 -2.96 -4.61
CA VAL A 111 -13.82 -4.42 -4.65
C VAL A 111 -12.59 -4.80 -3.85
N TYR A 112 -11.57 -3.94 -3.75
CA TYR A 112 -10.41 -4.20 -2.91
C TYR A 112 -10.78 -4.28 -1.42
N LEU A 113 -11.43 -3.24 -0.89
CA LEU A 113 -11.91 -3.21 0.50
C LEU A 113 -12.89 -4.35 0.77
N PHE A 114 -13.78 -4.61 -0.19
CA PHE A 114 -14.72 -5.72 -0.13
C PHE A 114 -14.00 -7.07 -0.05
N LEU A 115 -12.99 -7.33 -0.90
CA LEU A 115 -12.30 -8.61 -0.98
C LEU A 115 -11.56 -8.94 0.32
N ILE A 116 -10.90 -7.96 0.93
CA ILE A 116 -10.21 -8.12 2.21
C ILE A 116 -11.20 -8.55 3.30
N TYR A 117 -12.29 -7.79 3.45
CA TYR A 117 -13.31 -8.05 4.46
C TYR A 117 -14.07 -9.37 4.21
N VAL A 118 -14.63 -9.52 3.01
CA VAL A 118 -15.53 -10.63 2.66
C VAL A 118 -14.79 -11.96 2.67
N THR A 119 -13.48 -11.99 2.40
CA THR A 119 -12.72 -13.25 2.43
C THR A 119 -12.60 -13.82 3.84
N THR A 120 -12.29 -12.98 4.85
CA THR A 120 -12.29 -13.43 6.25
C THR A 120 -13.68 -13.89 6.66
N VAL A 121 -14.73 -13.14 6.31
CA VAL A 121 -16.11 -13.49 6.65
C VAL A 121 -16.56 -14.77 5.95
N TYR A 122 -16.19 -14.97 4.68
CA TYR A 122 -16.54 -16.15 3.90
C TYR A 122 -15.97 -17.42 4.53
N PHE A 123 -14.66 -17.44 4.85
CA PHE A 123 -14.05 -18.61 5.50
C PHE A 123 -14.62 -18.87 6.90
N ALA A 124 -14.91 -17.81 7.66
CA ALA A 124 -15.59 -17.94 8.95
C ALA A 124 -17.00 -18.51 8.79
N TYR A 125 -17.74 -18.07 7.75
CA TYR A 125 -19.08 -18.53 7.43
C TYR A 125 -19.13 -19.99 6.98
N THR A 126 -18.14 -20.46 6.22
CA THR A 126 -18.02 -21.86 5.79
C THR A 126 -17.30 -22.75 6.79
N SER A 127 -17.20 -22.29 8.04
CA SER A 127 -16.55 -22.99 9.16
C SER A 127 -15.11 -23.44 8.88
N ASP A 128 -14.37 -22.72 8.03
CA ASP A 128 -12.97 -22.99 7.72
C ASP A 128 -12.05 -22.15 8.60
N ARG A 129 -11.85 -22.62 9.84
CA ARG A 129 -11.05 -21.88 10.81
C ARG A 129 -9.61 -21.67 10.35
N ASP A 130 -9.01 -22.68 9.71
CA ASP A 130 -7.60 -22.61 9.29
C ASP A 130 -7.41 -21.48 8.28
N MET A 131 -8.30 -21.38 7.28
CA MET A 131 -8.23 -20.30 6.30
C MET A 131 -8.65 -18.95 6.88
N THR A 132 -9.60 -18.93 7.82
CA THR A 132 -9.98 -17.69 8.52
C THR A 132 -8.77 -17.09 9.24
N ASP A 133 -8.02 -17.91 9.98
CA ASP A 133 -6.81 -17.49 10.70
C ASP A 133 -5.74 -17.00 9.70
N LYS A 134 -5.46 -17.80 8.65
CA LYS A 134 -4.44 -17.48 7.64
C LYS A 134 -4.73 -16.16 6.92
N VAL A 135 -5.96 -15.95 6.43
CA VAL A 135 -6.30 -14.72 5.70
C VAL A 135 -6.36 -13.51 6.61
N THR A 136 -6.80 -13.67 7.86
CA THR A 136 -6.73 -12.57 8.82
C THR A 136 -5.27 -12.15 9.04
N MET A 137 -4.37 -13.11 9.28
CA MET A 137 -2.94 -12.81 9.42
C MET A 137 -2.32 -12.24 8.13
N ASN A 138 -2.84 -12.61 6.96
CA ASN A 138 -2.38 -12.10 5.66
C ASN A 138 -2.47 -10.58 5.60
N TYR A 139 -3.63 -10.01 5.95
CA TYR A 139 -3.80 -8.57 5.99
C TYR A 139 -2.87 -7.90 7.00
N LEU A 140 -2.74 -8.48 8.20
CA LEU A 140 -1.92 -7.92 9.27
C LEU A 140 -0.42 -7.89 8.94
N LEU A 141 0.09 -9.00 8.40
CA LEU A 141 1.53 -9.21 8.27
C LEU A 141 2.08 -8.72 6.93
N ILE A 142 1.31 -8.77 5.84
CA ILE A 142 1.77 -8.25 4.56
C ILE A 142 2.00 -6.74 4.64
N TYR A 143 1.09 -6.01 5.28
CA TYR A 143 1.30 -4.58 5.52
C TYR A 143 2.56 -4.34 6.35
N ALA A 144 2.75 -5.09 7.46
CA ALA A 144 3.95 -4.98 8.28
C ALA A 144 5.24 -5.26 7.50
N ILE A 145 5.21 -6.18 6.51
CA ILE A 145 6.36 -6.48 5.65
C ILE A 145 6.63 -5.32 4.66
N ALA A 146 5.59 -4.64 4.19
CA ALA A 146 5.70 -3.51 3.26
C ALA A 146 6.30 -2.24 3.90
N VAL A 147 6.15 -2.05 5.22
CA VAL A 147 6.61 -0.85 5.97
C VAL A 147 8.01 -0.34 5.59
N PRO A 148 9.11 -1.13 5.63
CA PRO A 148 10.43 -0.62 5.25
C PRO A 148 10.51 -0.12 3.80
N TYR A 149 9.70 -0.66 2.90
CA TYR A 149 9.69 -0.20 1.51
C TYR A 149 9.02 1.17 1.41
N TYR A 150 7.89 1.35 2.09
CA TYR A 150 7.16 2.62 2.15
C TYR A 150 7.81 3.73 2.97
N LEU A 151 8.80 3.40 3.79
CA LEU A 151 9.51 4.41 4.59
C LEU A 151 10.87 4.79 3.98
N PHE A 152 11.48 3.91 3.18
CA PHE A 152 12.87 4.09 2.73
C PHE A 152 13.07 3.98 1.22
N PHE A 153 12.06 3.52 0.47
CA PHE A 153 12.11 3.34 -0.98
C PHE A 153 10.91 4.01 -1.64
N ASN A 154 10.73 5.30 -1.33
CA ASN A 154 9.62 6.10 -1.86
C ASN A 154 9.70 6.15 -3.38
N VAL A 155 8.56 5.94 -4.03
CA VAL A 155 8.43 5.98 -5.48
C VAL A 155 7.09 6.64 -5.78
N GLU A 156 7.18 7.79 -6.43
CA GLU A 156 6.03 8.58 -6.84
C GLU A 156 5.15 7.78 -7.81
N VAL A 157 3.86 8.06 -7.77
CA VAL A 157 2.89 7.47 -8.71
C VAL A 157 3.22 7.85 -10.15
N THR A 158 2.86 6.99 -11.10
CA THR A 158 3.19 7.24 -12.52
C THR A 158 2.59 8.54 -13.07
N SER A 159 1.40 8.94 -12.60
CA SER A 159 0.73 10.17 -13.04
C SER A 159 1.35 11.47 -12.52
N SER A 160 2.25 11.41 -11.54
CA SER A 160 2.99 12.61 -11.05
C SER A 160 4.37 12.74 -11.69
N TRP A 161 4.84 11.70 -12.40
CA TRP A 161 6.19 11.63 -12.96
C TRP A 161 6.25 11.47 -14.48
N ILE A 162 5.28 10.83 -15.13
CA ILE A 162 5.29 10.63 -16.58
C ILE A 162 4.49 11.76 -17.26
N PRO A 163 5.14 12.68 -18.00
CA PRO A 163 4.43 13.69 -18.77
C PRO A 163 3.46 13.03 -19.77
N GLY A 164 2.25 13.55 -19.87
CA GLY A 164 1.17 13.01 -20.70
C GLY A 164 0.25 12.03 -19.99
N MET A 165 0.51 11.68 -18.72
CA MET A 165 -0.25 10.67 -18.00
C MET A 165 -1.31 11.27 -17.08
N ASP A 166 -2.57 10.86 -17.26
CA ASP A 166 -3.68 11.33 -16.44
C ASP A 166 -3.71 10.62 -15.08
N ALA A 167 -3.96 11.39 -14.02
CA ALA A 167 -4.18 10.89 -12.65
C ALA A 167 -5.64 10.41 -12.45
N LEU A 168 -6.07 9.46 -13.28
CA LEU A 168 -7.47 9.04 -13.42
C LEU A 168 -8.15 8.61 -12.10
N LEU A 169 -7.38 8.09 -11.15
CA LEU A 169 -7.88 7.76 -9.81
C LEU A 169 -8.16 9.00 -8.97
N TYR A 170 -7.21 9.93 -8.95
CA TYR A 170 -7.17 11.04 -8.01
C TYR A 170 -8.05 12.21 -8.43
N HIS A 171 -8.30 12.35 -9.73
CA HIS A 171 -9.09 13.45 -10.31
C HIS A 171 -10.56 13.10 -10.53
N ASP A 172 -11.05 12.00 -9.95
CA ASP A 172 -12.48 11.76 -9.81
C ASP A 172 -13.04 12.58 -8.63
N SER A 173 -13.83 13.62 -8.94
CA SER A 173 -14.44 14.51 -7.95
C SER A 173 -15.19 13.80 -6.82
N TRP A 174 -15.73 12.60 -7.06
CA TRP A 174 -16.46 11.85 -6.04
C TRP A 174 -15.52 11.19 -5.03
N TYR A 175 -14.30 10.86 -5.43
CA TYR A 175 -13.34 10.12 -4.62
C TYR A 175 -12.08 10.93 -4.22
N SER A 176 -11.83 12.09 -4.82
CA SER A 176 -10.61 12.90 -4.63
C SER A 176 -10.32 13.20 -3.15
N THR A 177 -11.31 13.69 -2.40
CA THR A 177 -11.19 13.92 -0.95
C THR A 177 -10.89 12.63 -0.17
N PHE A 178 -11.45 11.49 -0.59
CA PHE A 178 -11.17 10.21 0.06
C PHE A 178 -9.72 9.80 -0.17
N TYR A 179 -9.21 9.89 -1.39
CA TYR A 179 -7.82 9.51 -1.69
C TYR A 179 -6.82 10.43 -1.00
N ALA A 180 -7.00 11.74 -1.11
CA ALA A 180 -6.10 12.72 -0.48
C ALA A 180 -6.08 12.70 1.06
N THR A 181 -6.95 11.92 1.70
CA THR A 181 -6.96 11.73 3.16
C THR A 181 -6.54 10.33 3.60
N HIS A 182 -6.32 9.40 2.66
CA HIS A 182 -6.05 7.99 2.94
C HIS A 182 -4.83 7.41 2.21
N ASP A 183 -4.34 8.11 1.17
CA ASP A 183 -3.22 7.75 0.31
C ASP A 183 -2.17 8.87 0.34
N PRO A 184 -0.90 8.56 0.69
CA PRO A 184 0.19 9.55 0.66
C PRO A 184 0.73 9.87 -0.74
N LEU A 185 0.23 9.22 -1.81
CA LEU A 185 0.56 9.49 -3.22
C LEU A 185 2.01 9.17 -3.67
N ASP A 186 2.85 8.66 -2.78
CA ASP A 186 4.29 8.40 -3.04
C ASP A 186 4.77 6.98 -2.63
N ASN A 187 3.81 6.09 -2.36
CA ASN A 187 4.04 4.71 -1.92
C ASN A 187 3.69 3.67 -3.01
N ALA A 188 4.12 3.92 -4.25
CA ALA A 188 3.84 3.00 -5.35
C ALA A 188 4.55 1.63 -5.16
N VAL A 189 5.81 1.63 -4.75
CA VAL A 189 6.59 0.39 -4.59
C VAL A 189 6.56 -0.10 -3.15
N PRO A 190 6.18 -1.37 -2.88
CA PRO A 190 5.50 -2.33 -3.73
C PRO A 190 3.96 -2.19 -3.66
N SER A 191 3.24 -2.73 -4.66
CA SER A 191 1.77 -2.63 -4.64
C SER A 191 1.12 -3.59 -3.64
N LEU A 192 0.51 -3.05 -2.56
CA LEU A 192 -0.34 -3.82 -1.65
C LEU A 192 -1.65 -4.30 -2.30
N HIS A 193 -2.09 -3.64 -3.36
CA HIS A 193 -3.23 -4.09 -4.17
C HIS A 193 -2.95 -5.40 -4.90
N VAL A 194 -1.66 -5.71 -5.12
CA VAL A 194 -1.19 -7.01 -5.61
C VAL A 194 -0.82 -7.93 -4.46
N ALA A 195 -0.05 -7.44 -3.49
CA ALA A 195 0.53 -8.26 -2.42
C ALA A 195 -0.54 -8.98 -1.58
N ILE A 196 -1.61 -8.27 -1.17
CA ILE A 196 -2.63 -8.85 -0.29
C ILE A 196 -3.44 -9.94 -1.01
N PRO A 197 -4.06 -9.70 -2.20
CA PRO A 197 -4.77 -10.74 -2.92
C PRO A 197 -3.86 -11.90 -3.35
N PHE A 198 -2.63 -11.62 -3.79
CA PHE A 198 -1.65 -12.66 -4.12
C PHE A 198 -1.30 -13.50 -2.90
N GLY A 199 -1.09 -12.88 -1.73
CA GLY A 199 -0.87 -13.58 -0.47
C GLY A 199 -2.01 -14.54 -0.12
N ILE A 200 -3.27 -14.14 -0.32
CA ILE A 200 -4.44 -15.02 -0.15
C ILE A 200 -4.39 -16.19 -1.15
N LEU A 201 -4.11 -15.94 -2.43
CA LEU A 201 -4.00 -16.98 -3.46
C LEU A 201 -2.88 -17.99 -3.11
N MET A 202 -1.74 -17.50 -2.65
CA MET A 202 -0.62 -18.33 -2.25
C MET A 202 -0.94 -19.12 -0.97
N LEU A 203 -1.59 -18.53 0.02
CA LEU A 203 -2.06 -19.23 1.22
C LEU A 203 -3.06 -20.34 0.89
N ASN A 204 -3.99 -20.09 -0.03
CA ASN A 204 -4.92 -21.10 -0.54
C ASN A 204 -4.15 -22.26 -1.18
N TYR A 205 -3.19 -21.96 -2.05
CA TYR A 205 -2.33 -22.96 -2.70
C TYR A 205 -1.54 -23.78 -1.67
N LEU A 206 -0.82 -23.11 -0.76
CA LEU A 206 -0.02 -23.72 0.29
C LEU A 206 -0.86 -24.62 1.21
N HIS A 207 -2.03 -24.13 1.63
CA HIS A 207 -2.95 -24.88 2.48
C HIS A 207 -3.40 -26.18 1.79
N VAL A 208 -3.84 -26.09 0.54
CA VAL A 208 -4.34 -27.25 -0.22
C VAL A 208 -3.22 -28.24 -0.52
N LYS A 209 -2.05 -27.76 -0.96
CA LYS A 209 -0.88 -28.62 -1.22
C LYS A 209 -0.36 -29.31 0.02
N SER A 210 -0.32 -28.63 1.16
CA SER A 210 0.10 -29.27 2.43
C SER A 210 -0.81 -30.40 2.88
N LYS A 211 -2.06 -30.44 2.39
CA LYS A 211 -3.02 -31.52 2.63
C LYS A 211 -3.00 -32.62 1.54
N GLY A 212 -2.11 -32.54 0.55
CA GLY A 212 -2.00 -33.53 -0.52
C GLY A 212 -3.10 -33.46 -1.59
N HIS A 213 -3.88 -32.38 -1.62
CA HIS A 213 -4.96 -32.18 -2.59
C HIS A 213 -4.56 -31.21 -3.70
N THR A 214 -5.36 -31.18 -4.78
CA THR A 214 -5.26 -30.17 -5.83
C THR A 214 -6.24 -29.02 -5.58
N LEU A 215 -5.94 -27.83 -6.12
CA LEU A 215 -6.84 -26.66 -5.99
C LEU A 215 -8.24 -26.92 -6.57
N LYS A 216 -8.35 -27.73 -7.64
CA LYS A 216 -9.64 -28.05 -8.28
C LYS A 216 -10.53 -28.94 -7.41
N GLU A 217 -9.94 -29.78 -6.58
CA GLU A 217 -10.66 -30.64 -5.63
C GLU A 217 -11.08 -29.88 -4.37
N TRP A 218 -10.51 -28.69 -4.14
CA TRP A 218 -10.80 -27.92 -2.95
C TRP A 218 -12.20 -27.30 -3.02
N ARG A 219 -12.98 -27.47 -1.94
CA ARG A 219 -14.36 -26.95 -1.85
C ARG A 219 -14.48 -25.43 -2.09
N HIS A 220 -13.41 -24.66 -1.90
CA HIS A 220 -13.39 -23.22 -2.10
C HIS A 220 -12.82 -22.80 -3.48
N TYR A 221 -12.64 -23.73 -4.42
CA TYR A 221 -12.05 -23.47 -5.74
C TYR A 221 -12.73 -22.30 -6.49
N ARG A 222 -14.07 -22.23 -6.46
CA ARG A 222 -14.81 -21.15 -7.13
C ARG A 222 -14.50 -19.78 -6.52
N TYR A 223 -14.33 -19.73 -5.20
CA TYR A 223 -13.97 -18.51 -4.49
C TYR A 223 -12.49 -18.14 -4.74
N HIS A 224 -11.60 -19.14 -4.82
CA HIS A 224 -10.22 -18.93 -5.24
C HIS A 224 -10.13 -18.30 -6.64
N MET A 225 -10.91 -18.80 -7.61
CA MET A 225 -10.97 -18.22 -8.96
C MET A 225 -11.54 -16.79 -8.96
N PHE A 226 -12.53 -16.50 -8.10
CA PHE A 226 -13.03 -15.14 -7.91
C PHE A 226 -11.93 -14.20 -7.43
N ILE A 227 -11.11 -14.60 -6.45
CA ILE A 227 -9.96 -13.81 -6.02
C ILE A 227 -8.98 -13.63 -7.18
N LEU A 228 -8.62 -14.70 -7.90
CA LEU A 228 -7.66 -14.64 -9.00
C LEU A 228 -8.08 -13.66 -10.11
N ILE A 229 -9.33 -13.70 -10.53
CA ILE A 229 -9.86 -12.78 -11.55
C ILE A 229 -9.79 -11.34 -11.04
N ASN A 230 -10.14 -11.09 -9.78
CA ASN A 230 -10.01 -9.77 -9.19
C ASN A 230 -8.55 -9.31 -9.07
N THR A 231 -7.61 -10.20 -8.71
CA THR A 231 -6.18 -9.89 -8.68
C THR A 231 -5.68 -9.44 -10.06
N ILE A 232 -6.08 -10.13 -11.14
CA ILE A 232 -5.73 -9.73 -12.51
C ILE A 232 -6.34 -8.37 -12.85
N MET A 233 -7.60 -8.12 -12.47
CA MET A 233 -8.23 -6.81 -12.68
C MET A 233 -7.53 -5.71 -11.88
N PHE A 234 -7.11 -5.96 -10.63
CA PHE A 234 -6.34 -4.99 -9.85
C PHE A 234 -5.00 -4.67 -10.53
N ILE A 235 -4.26 -5.68 -11.00
CA ILE A 235 -3.02 -5.48 -11.75
C ILE A 235 -3.23 -4.58 -12.96
N PHE A 236 -4.32 -4.77 -13.70
CA PHE A 236 -4.64 -3.90 -14.83
C PHE A 236 -5.05 -2.50 -14.37
N ALA A 237 -5.92 -2.41 -13.35
CA ALA A 237 -6.45 -1.16 -12.83
C ALA A 237 -5.35 -0.23 -12.32
N ILE A 238 -4.37 -0.75 -11.57
CA ILE A 238 -3.30 0.07 -11.00
C ILE A 238 -2.43 0.73 -12.06
N LEU A 239 -2.17 0.03 -13.18
CA LEU A 239 -1.39 0.56 -14.29
C LEU A 239 -2.21 1.57 -15.09
N TYR A 240 -3.46 1.22 -15.42
CA TYR A 240 -4.34 2.06 -16.22
C TYR A 240 -4.70 3.37 -15.51
N LEU A 241 -4.97 3.32 -14.20
CA LEU A 241 -5.40 4.48 -13.41
C LEU A 241 -4.27 5.45 -13.05
N GLY A 242 -3.02 5.12 -13.40
CA GLY A 242 -1.88 6.02 -13.24
C GLY A 242 -1.21 6.02 -11.88
N ILE A 243 -1.36 4.95 -11.11
CA ILE A 243 -0.93 4.91 -9.70
C ILE A 243 0.23 3.95 -9.40
N HIS A 244 0.66 3.13 -10.35
CA HIS A 244 1.71 2.14 -10.12
C HIS A 244 2.56 1.89 -11.36
N TRP A 245 3.81 1.54 -11.12
CA TRP A 245 4.77 1.05 -12.10
C TRP A 245 4.63 -0.45 -12.32
N ILE A 246 5.18 -0.99 -13.41
CA ILE A 246 5.12 -2.43 -13.71
C ILE A 246 5.90 -3.24 -12.68
N ILE A 247 7.03 -2.73 -12.17
CA ILE A 247 7.91 -3.34 -11.17
C ILE A 247 7.20 -3.53 -9.82
N ASP A 248 6.17 -2.73 -9.55
CA ASP A 248 5.37 -2.79 -8.32
C ASP A 248 4.63 -4.14 -8.21
N ILE A 249 4.32 -4.75 -9.35
CA ILE A 249 3.61 -6.04 -9.45
C ILE A 249 4.49 -7.20 -8.94
N PRO A 250 5.67 -7.50 -9.53
CA PRO A 250 6.52 -8.57 -9.02
C PRO A 250 7.01 -8.30 -7.60
N LEU A 251 7.32 -7.05 -7.24
CA LEU A 251 7.71 -6.70 -5.87
C LEU A 251 6.56 -6.92 -4.87
N GLY A 252 5.33 -6.55 -5.25
CA GLY A 252 4.12 -6.84 -4.49
C GLY A 252 3.89 -8.35 -4.33
N MET A 253 4.08 -9.13 -5.39
CA MET A 253 3.98 -10.59 -5.32
C MET A 253 5.05 -11.20 -4.40
N ILE A 254 6.28 -10.67 -4.40
CA ILE A 254 7.36 -11.11 -3.49
C ILE A 254 6.96 -10.84 -2.04
N VAL A 255 6.53 -9.61 -1.72
CA VAL A 255 6.09 -9.24 -0.37
C VAL A 255 4.90 -10.11 0.09
N GLY A 256 3.90 -10.28 -0.78
CA GLY A 256 2.76 -11.16 -0.51
C GLY A 256 3.18 -12.62 -0.31
N GLY A 257 4.18 -13.08 -1.05
CA GLY A 257 4.72 -14.43 -0.94
C GLY A 257 5.50 -14.70 0.34
N ILE A 258 6.35 -13.76 0.76
CA ILE A 258 7.05 -13.81 2.05
C ILE A 258 6.02 -13.86 3.19
N GLY A 259 5.01 -12.99 3.14
CA GLY A 259 3.92 -13.00 4.11
C GLY A 259 3.17 -14.33 4.16
N ALA A 260 2.77 -14.85 3.00
CA ALA A 260 2.06 -16.14 2.89
C ALA A 260 2.89 -17.31 3.44
N LEU A 261 4.18 -17.37 3.13
CA LEU A 261 5.10 -18.40 3.65
C LEU A 261 5.25 -18.30 5.17
N PHE A 262 5.51 -17.09 5.68
CA PHE A 262 5.64 -16.85 7.10
C PHE A 262 4.39 -17.31 7.86
N ILE A 263 3.21 -16.91 7.40
CA ILE A 263 1.92 -17.30 7.97
C ILE A 263 1.74 -18.82 7.92
N HIS A 264 1.98 -19.43 6.77
CA HIS A 264 1.79 -20.87 6.57
C HIS A 264 2.69 -21.71 7.47
N HIS A 265 3.94 -21.30 7.69
CA HIS A 265 4.87 -22.00 8.57
C HIS A 265 4.67 -21.67 10.06
N LEU A 266 4.18 -20.47 10.40
CA LEU A 266 3.98 -20.03 11.78
C LEU A 266 2.64 -20.46 12.38
N GLN A 267 1.56 -20.40 11.60
CA GLN A 267 0.19 -20.64 12.09
C GLN A 267 0.02 -21.96 12.86
N PRO A 268 0.57 -23.12 12.42
CA PRO A 268 0.40 -24.38 13.17
C PRO A 268 0.97 -24.33 14.59
N ARG A 269 2.01 -23.51 14.83
CA ARG A 269 2.56 -23.28 16.18
C ARG A 269 1.64 -22.40 17.02
N LEU A 270 1.08 -21.33 16.44
CA LEU A 270 0.13 -20.45 17.14
C LEU A 270 -1.13 -21.18 17.59
N ARG A 271 -1.54 -22.20 16.82
CA ARG A 271 -2.71 -23.05 17.12
C ARG A 271 -2.42 -24.17 18.11
N ASN A 272 -1.16 -24.41 18.45
CA ASN A 272 -0.70 -25.55 19.23
C ASN A 272 -1.03 -26.92 18.59
N ASP A 273 -1.15 -27.00 17.27
CA ASP A 273 -1.53 -28.23 16.56
C ASP A 273 -0.47 -29.35 16.73
N TYR A 274 0.77 -28.98 17.07
CA TYR A 274 1.92 -29.87 17.27
C TYR A 274 2.53 -29.79 18.69
N GLY A 275 1.75 -29.34 19.68
CA GLY A 275 2.18 -29.08 21.07
C GLY A 275 2.24 -27.59 21.39
N SER A 276 2.77 -27.21 22.56
CA SER A 276 2.89 -25.79 22.94
C SER A 276 3.71 -25.00 21.93
N MET A 277 3.43 -23.69 21.79
CA MET A 277 4.12 -22.78 20.86
C MET A 277 5.65 -22.90 20.87
N PHE A 278 6.25 -23.14 22.04
CA PHE A 278 7.70 -23.26 22.24
C PHE A 278 8.20 -24.71 22.34
N LYS A 279 7.37 -25.70 22.01
CA LYS A 279 7.79 -27.11 22.04
C LYS A 279 8.94 -27.35 21.06
N GLY A 280 9.99 -28.02 21.52
CA GLY A 280 11.19 -28.31 20.74
C GLY A 280 12.09 -27.10 20.48
N VAL A 281 11.86 -25.98 21.18
CA VAL A 281 12.79 -24.85 21.25
C VAL A 281 13.84 -25.17 22.31
N ASP A 282 15.10 -25.28 21.90
CA ASP A 282 16.24 -25.45 22.78
C ASP A 282 17.25 -24.30 22.60
N ARG A 283 18.25 -24.23 23.48
CA ARG A 283 19.25 -23.14 23.48
C ARG A 283 20.08 -23.12 22.20
N GLU A 284 20.34 -24.27 21.59
CA GLU A 284 21.14 -24.36 20.37
C GLU A 284 20.35 -23.86 19.16
N LYS A 285 19.09 -24.26 19.03
CA LYS A 285 18.16 -23.78 18.00
C LYS A 285 17.93 -22.29 18.12
N VAL A 286 17.70 -21.77 19.34
CA VAL A 286 17.59 -20.32 19.55
C VAL A 286 18.87 -19.61 19.11
N ARG A 287 20.06 -20.13 19.46
CA ARG A 287 21.33 -19.53 19.01
C ARG A 287 21.47 -19.54 17.48
N LYS A 288 21.12 -20.64 16.81
CA LYS A 288 21.17 -20.74 15.34
C LYS A 288 20.19 -19.76 14.67
N HIS A 289 18.96 -19.67 15.18
CA HIS A 289 17.95 -18.73 14.71
C HIS A 289 18.41 -17.28 14.88
N VAL A 290 18.82 -16.89 16.10
CA VAL A 290 19.33 -15.53 16.38
C VAL A 290 20.53 -15.18 15.51
N LEU A 291 21.45 -16.13 15.29
CA LEU A 291 22.63 -15.89 14.46
C LEU A 291 22.23 -15.69 12.99
N VAL A 292 21.52 -16.64 12.37
CA VAL A 292 21.23 -16.59 10.93
C VAL A 292 20.21 -15.49 10.61
N GLU A 293 19.08 -15.44 11.32
CA GLU A 293 18.04 -14.44 11.09
C GLU A 293 18.54 -13.04 11.46
N GLY A 294 19.35 -12.92 12.54
CA GLY A 294 20.00 -11.67 12.92
C GLY A 294 21.03 -11.20 11.90
N THR A 295 21.83 -12.09 11.31
CA THR A 295 22.75 -11.72 10.22
C THR A 295 21.99 -11.23 8.99
N ILE A 296 20.92 -11.92 8.56
CA ILE A 296 20.10 -11.46 7.43
C ILE A 296 19.49 -10.10 7.73
N LEU A 297 18.92 -9.92 8.93
CA LEU A 297 18.36 -8.63 9.37
C LEU A 297 19.40 -7.52 9.30
N LEU A 298 20.63 -7.75 9.79
CA LEU A 298 21.69 -6.75 9.76
C LEU A 298 22.15 -6.41 8.33
N ILE A 299 22.17 -7.39 7.42
CA ILE A 299 22.48 -7.15 6.01
C ILE A 299 21.40 -6.28 5.37
N LEU A 300 20.12 -6.62 5.57
CA LEU A 300 19.00 -5.83 5.04
C LEU A 300 18.98 -4.42 5.63
N PHE A 301 19.22 -4.30 6.93
CA PHE A 301 19.32 -3.02 7.61
C PHE A 301 20.48 -2.17 7.06
N ALA A 302 21.66 -2.76 6.87
CA ALA A 302 22.80 -2.08 6.28
C ALA A 302 22.51 -1.63 4.83
N ALA A 303 21.78 -2.43 4.04
CA ALA A 303 21.36 -2.07 2.70
C ALA A 303 20.40 -0.86 2.71
N ILE A 304 19.40 -0.85 3.61
CA ILE A 304 18.48 0.28 3.79
C ILE A 304 19.25 1.54 4.17
N MET A 305 20.12 1.47 5.18
CA MET A 305 20.89 2.64 5.62
C MET A 305 21.86 3.14 4.54
N GLY A 306 22.43 2.23 3.75
CA GLY A 306 23.24 2.59 2.59
C GLY A 306 22.43 3.30 1.50
N ALA A 307 21.20 2.84 1.25
CA ALA A 307 20.27 3.45 0.30
C ALA A 307 19.85 4.87 0.75
N VAL A 308 19.48 5.03 2.02
CA VAL A 308 19.14 6.35 2.61
C VAL A 308 20.33 7.30 2.54
N ASN A 309 21.53 6.84 2.88
CA ASN A 309 22.73 7.67 2.81
C ASN A 309 23.07 8.11 1.38
N HIS A 310 22.80 7.25 0.38
CA HIS A 310 22.98 7.62 -1.03
C HIS A 310 21.98 8.70 -1.46
N GLN A 311 20.69 8.50 -1.16
CA GLN A 311 19.64 9.46 -1.51
C GLN A 311 19.87 10.81 -0.83
N SER A 312 20.12 10.83 0.48
CA SER A 312 20.44 12.07 1.22
C SER A 312 21.61 12.86 0.62
N SER A 313 22.52 12.24 -0.13
CA SER A 313 23.64 12.92 -0.80
C SER A 313 23.34 13.43 -2.21
N THR A 314 22.21 13.05 -2.80
CA THR A 314 21.84 13.34 -4.20
C THR A 314 20.45 13.97 -4.35
N ASN A 315 19.66 14.05 -3.28
CA ASN A 315 18.29 14.57 -3.30
C ASN A 315 18.18 15.98 -3.90
N GLU A 316 19.12 16.87 -3.61
CA GLU A 316 19.09 18.25 -4.13
C GLU A 316 19.20 18.32 -5.66
N GLU A 317 19.72 17.29 -6.32
CA GLU A 317 19.90 17.27 -7.77
C GLU A 317 18.70 16.65 -8.50
N GLN A 318 17.73 16.09 -7.77
CA GLN A 318 16.60 15.35 -8.34
C GLN A 318 15.31 16.19 -8.34
N PRO A 319 14.51 16.15 -9.42
CA PRO A 319 13.18 16.72 -9.42
C PRO A 319 12.21 15.81 -8.66
N SER A 320 11.19 16.40 -8.03
CA SER A 320 10.09 15.66 -7.38
C SER A 320 8.99 15.31 -8.38
N PHE A 321 8.76 16.18 -9.37
CA PHE A 321 7.69 16.06 -10.36
C PHE A 321 8.16 16.44 -11.76
N ARG A 322 7.52 15.86 -12.77
CA ARG A 322 7.71 16.20 -14.19
C ARG A 322 6.35 16.42 -14.84
N LEU A 323 6.18 17.58 -15.46
CA LEU A 323 4.92 17.99 -16.08
C LEU A 323 5.11 18.22 -17.57
N GLY A 324 4.18 17.75 -18.40
CA GLY A 324 4.06 18.16 -19.79
C GLY A 324 3.36 19.51 -19.93
N SER A 325 3.32 20.04 -21.16
CA SER A 325 2.67 21.32 -21.45
C SER A 325 1.19 21.34 -21.04
N GLY A 326 0.81 22.36 -20.26
CA GLY A 326 -0.56 22.57 -19.77
C GLY A 326 -0.99 21.60 -18.66
N GLU A 327 -0.11 20.71 -18.21
CA GLU A 327 -0.45 19.72 -17.19
C GLU A 327 -0.44 20.32 -15.79
N THR A 328 -1.21 19.69 -14.92
CA THR A 328 -1.26 20.00 -13.50
C THR A 328 -1.07 18.74 -12.69
N VAL A 329 -0.05 18.72 -11.83
CA VAL A 329 0.15 17.65 -10.83
C VAL A 329 -0.13 18.20 -9.44
N GLN A 330 -0.22 17.31 -8.46
CA GLN A 330 -0.56 17.66 -7.10
C GLN A 330 0.37 16.96 -6.11
N ASP A 331 0.78 17.71 -5.10
CA ASP A 331 1.43 17.22 -3.89
C ASP A 331 0.49 17.43 -2.69
N LEU A 332 0.77 16.75 -1.57
CA LEU A 332 -0.10 16.71 -0.40
C LEU A 332 0.68 17.00 0.88
N ILE A 333 0.29 18.07 1.58
CA ILE A 333 0.75 18.32 2.94
C ILE A 333 -0.17 17.62 3.93
N GLY A 334 0.43 16.73 4.72
CA GLY A 334 -0.27 15.95 5.74
C GLY A 334 -0.91 16.82 6.83
N GLU A 335 -1.96 16.30 7.46
CA GLU A 335 -2.54 16.96 8.62
C GLU A 335 -1.55 17.04 9.78
N MET A 336 -1.52 18.18 10.46
CA MET A 336 -0.57 18.44 11.55
C MET A 336 -1.27 18.99 12.79
N ASN A 337 -0.61 18.85 13.93
CA ASN A 337 -1.09 19.48 15.16
C ASN A 337 -1.04 21.02 14.97
N PRO A 338 -2.01 21.79 15.51
CA PRO A 338 -2.00 23.26 15.40
C PRO A 338 -0.76 23.98 15.95
N LYS A 339 0.13 23.26 16.65
CA LYS A 339 1.39 23.79 17.18
C LYS A 339 2.56 23.72 16.20
N TYR A 340 2.43 22.96 15.11
CA TYR A 340 3.49 22.71 14.15
C TYR A 340 3.10 23.27 12.78
N GLY A 341 4.11 23.74 12.04
CA GLY A 341 4.03 24.02 10.61
C GLY A 341 4.88 23.04 9.79
N ALA A 342 4.74 23.12 8.47
CA ALA A 342 5.70 22.58 7.52
C ALA A 342 6.28 23.73 6.69
N THR A 343 7.61 23.73 6.52
CA THR A 343 8.27 24.60 5.55
C THR A 343 8.37 23.84 4.25
N THR A 344 7.63 24.26 3.23
CA THR A 344 7.66 23.67 1.90
C THR A 344 8.41 24.59 0.95
N THR A 345 9.51 24.11 0.38
CA THR A 345 10.27 24.78 -0.66
C THR A 345 9.82 24.27 -2.02
N ILE A 346 9.35 25.17 -2.88
CA ILE A 346 9.00 24.87 -4.28
C ILE A 346 10.06 25.54 -5.17
N GLN A 347 10.72 24.75 -6.01
CA GLN A 347 11.72 25.21 -6.96
C GLN A 347 11.33 24.85 -8.38
N ASN A 348 11.29 25.86 -9.25
CA ASN A 348 11.28 25.67 -10.69
C ASN A 348 12.70 25.31 -11.15
N MET A 349 12.90 24.09 -11.64
CA MET A 349 14.22 23.62 -12.10
C MET A 349 14.47 23.88 -13.59
N ASP A 350 13.50 24.47 -14.31
CA ASP A 350 13.63 24.75 -15.74
C ASP A 350 14.23 26.13 -16.01
N ASP A 351 14.91 26.26 -17.16
CA ASP A 351 15.58 27.48 -17.62
C ASP A 351 14.70 28.41 -18.46
N SER A 352 13.49 27.96 -18.83
CA SER A 352 12.65 28.61 -19.84
C SER A 352 11.15 28.62 -19.51
N ILE A 353 10.66 27.58 -18.85
CA ILE A 353 9.24 27.36 -18.56
C ILE A 353 8.89 28.02 -17.23
N THR A 354 7.73 28.67 -17.20
CA THR A 354 7.17 29.25 -15.99
C THR A 354 6.31 28.23 -15.27
N LEU A 355 6.52 28.11 -13.96
CA LEU A 355 5.72 27.29 -13.06
C LEU A 355 4.65 28.15 -12.40
N GLU A 356 3.42 27.67 -12.33
CA GLU A 356 2.41 28.22 -11.42
C GLU A 356 2.08 27.22 -10.31
N TYR A 357 1.72 27.69 -9.13
CA TYR A 357 1.22 26.82 -8.07
C TYR A 357 -0.04 27.36 -7.41
N ALA A 358 -0.84 26.46 -6.84
CA ALA A 358 -2.04 26.78 -6.08
C ALA A 358 -2.17 25.90 -4.83
N ILE A 359 -2.52 26.49 -3.69
CA ILE A 359 -2.58 25.84 -2.38
C ILE A 359 -4.00 25.91 -1.85
N ILE A 360 -4.58 24.76 -1.54
CA ILE A 360 -5.98 24.69 -1.13
C ILE A 360 -6.22 23.51 -0.19
N THR A 361 -7.07 23.71 0.83
CA THR A 361 -7.51 22.61 1.69
C THR A 361 -8.30 21.58 0.88
N VAL A 362 -8.02 20.29 1.08
CA VAL A 362 -8.54 19.18 0.24
C VAL A 362 -10.06 19.24 0.04
N ASN A 363 -10.83 19.49 1.09
CA ASN A 363 -12.30 19.50 1.04
C ASN A 363 -12.89 20.70 0.26
N LEU A 364 -12.07 21.69 -0.12
CA LEU A 364 -12.48 22.85 -0.92
C LEU A 364 -12.11 22.71 -2.40
N ALA A 365 -11.31 21.69 -2.75
CA ALA A 365 -10.84 21.44 -4.11
C ALA A 365 -11.82 20.64 -4.98
N GLU A 366 -12.86 20.02 -4.39
CA GLU A 366 -13.75 19.06 -5.09
C GLU A 366 -14.31 19.59 -6.42
N THR A 367 -14.67 20.88 -6.48
CA THR A 367 -15.26 21.49 -7.70
C THR A 367 -14.23 21.93 -8.74
N GLY A 368 -12.93 21.79 -8.45
CA GLY A 368 -11.85 22.01 -9.40
C GLY A 368 -11.46 20.75 -10.18
N PHE A 369 -12.01 19.58 -9.83
CA PHE A 369 -11.83 18.35 -10.58
C PHE A 369 -12.98 18.16 -11.57
N SER A 370 -12.66 17.82 -12.82
CA SER A 370 -13.66 17.53 -13.85
C SER A 370 -13.14 16.51 -14.85
N ASN A 371 -13.99 15.54 -15.23
CA ASN A 371 -13.67 14.49 -16.21
C ASN A 371 -12.30 13.82 -15.99
N PHE A 372 -11.97 13.46 -14.75
CA PHE A 372 -10.68 12.84 -14.40
C PHE A 372 -9.45 13.74 -14.67
N SER A 373 -9.63 15.05 -14.66
CA SER A 373 -8.56 16.06 -14.79
C SER A 373 -8.75 17.23 -13.81
N VAL A 374 -7.72 18.06 -13.65
CA VAL A 374 -7.79 19.33 -12.92
C VAL A 374 -8.13 20.46 -13.89
N ASP A 375 -9.22 21.20 -13.61
CA ASP A 375 -9.50 22.48 -14.25
C ASP A 375 -8.64 23.54 -13.55
N TRP A 376 -7.49 23.88 -14.15
CA TRP A 376 -6.49 24.76 -13.54
C TRP A 376 -7.06 26.14 -13.17
N ASP A 377 -7.75 26.80 -14.10
CA ASP A 377 -8.31 28.14 -13.88
C ASP A 377 -9.31 28.11 -12.72
N ARG A 378 -10.15 27.07 -12.67
CA ARG A 378 -11.09 26.88 -11.57
C ARG A 378 -10.37 26.60 -10.25
N MET A 379 -9.34 25.75 -10.27
CA MET A 379 -8.58 25.39 -9.07
C MET A 379 -7.84 26.60 -8.49
N LYS A 380 -7.19 27.38 -9.34
CA LYS A 380 -6.52 28.64 -8.98
C LYS A 380 -7.49 29.62 -8.35
N ALA A 381 -8.66 29.83 -8.96
CA ALA A 381 -9.69 30.70 -8.41
C ALA A 381 -10.24 30.21 -7.05
N LEU A 382 -10.38 28.90 -6.87
CA LEU A 382 -10.77 28.31 -5.58
C LEU A 382 -9.69 28.52 -4.52
N ALA A 383 -8.42 28.31 -4.85
CA ALA A 383 -7.30 28.52 -3.94
C ALA A 383 -7.20 29.98 -3.47
N GLU A 384 -7.39 30.94 -4.37
CA GLU A 384 -7.40 32.37 -4.05
C GLU A 384 -8.60 32.74 -3.16
N TYR A 385 -9.80 32.27 -3.52
CA TYR A 385 -11.02 32.60 -2.80
C TYR A 385 -11.08 31.96 -1.40
N HIS A 386 -10.51 30.77 -1.25
CA HIS A 386 -10.51 29.99 -0.01
C HIS A 386 -9.16 29.99 0.72
N CYS A 387 -8.26 30.93 0.41
CA CYS A 387 -6.93 30.94 1.01
C CYS A 387 -6.99 31.08 2.53
N THR A 388 -6.56 30.03 3.25
CA THR A 388 -6.46 30.00 4.72
C THR A 388 -5.03 30.17 5.22
N GLN A 389 -4.06 30.25 4.32
CA GLN A 389 -2.63 30.32 4.65
C GLN A 389 -2.17 31.76 4.86
N ARG A 390 -1.04 31.93 5.54
CA ARG A 390 -0.37 33.25 5.70
C ARG A 390 0.55 33.61 4.53
N VAL A 391 0.68 32.70 3.58
CA VAL A 391 1.40 32.86 2.31
C VAL A 391 0.39 33.07 1.17
N ALA A 392 0.86 33.49 0.00
CA ALA A 392 0.03 33.51 -1.19
C ALA A 392 -0.38 32.07 -1.55
N CYS A 393 -1.69 31.80 -1.59
CA CYS A 393 -2.20 30.49 -2.01
C CYS A 393 -2.18 30.27 -3.52
N SER A 394 -1.75 31.25 -4.31
CA SER A 394 -1.41 31.09 -5.71
C SER A 394 -0.27 32.03 -6.05
N ALA A 395 0.69 31.55 -6.84
CA ALA A 395 1.73 32.39 -7.42
C ALA A 395 2.33 31.77 -8.67
N THR A 396 3.23 32.54 -9.27
CA THR A 396 4.00 32.18 -10.46
C THR A 396 5.48 32.23 -10.10
N LEU A 397 6.23 31.20 -10.47
CA LEU A 397 7.68 31.11 -10.32
C LEU A 397 8.34 31.13 -11.70
N LEU A 398 9.21 32.11 -11.91
CA LEU A 398 10.02 32.23 -13.12
C LEU A 398 11.05 31.08 -13.20
N PRO A 399 11.67 30.88 -14.38
CA PRO A 399 12.75 29.91 -14.52
C PRO A 399 13.84 30.07 -13.44
N ASN A 400 14.28 28.94 -12.87
CA ASN A 400 15.24 28.86 -11.76
C ASN A 400 14.83 29.59 -10.46
N GLU A 401 13.58 30.02 -10.33
CA GLU A 401 13.09 30.65 -9.10
C GLU A 401 12.66 29.60 -8.07
N SER A 402 12.86 29.92 -6.80
CA SER A 402 12.42 29.11 -5.67
C SER A 402 11.68 29.96 -4.64
N THR A 403 10.73 29.36 -3.93
CA THR A 403 10.01 30.01 -2.84
C THR A 403 9.85 29.08 -1.64
N ASP A 404 9.97 29.64 -0.44
CA ASP A 404 9.77 28.94 0.81
C ASP A 404 8.43 29.33 1.42
N LEU A 405 7.60 28.33 1.70
CA LEU A 405 6.23 28.52 2.16
C LEU A 405 6.07 27.85 3.52
N ILE A 406 5.72 28.64 4.53
CA ILE A 406 5.34 28.08 5.84
C ILE A 406 3.84 27.77 5.79
N ILE A 407 3.51 26.49 5.66
CA ILE A 407 2.15 25.99 5.54
C ILE A 407 1.67 25.51 6.91
N GLU A 408 0.52 26.03 7.34
CA GLU A 408 -0.18 25.64 8.57
C GLU A 408 -1.43 24.82 8.20
N SER A 409 -1.45 23.52 8.53
CA SER A 409 -2.54 22.58 8.17
C SER A 409 -3.15 21.88 9.41
N PRO A 410 -3.81 22.61 10.33
CA PRO A 410 -4.27 22.07 11.61
C PRO A 410 -5.43 21.06 11.46
N ASN A 411 -5.14 19.77 11.61
CA ASN A 411 -6.10 18.65 11.49
C ASN A 411 -6.83 18.61 10.13
N VAL A 412 -6.19 19.12 9.08
CA VAL A 412 -6.71 19.08 7.70
C VAL A 412 -5.55 18.80 6.75
N PHE A 413 -5.86 18.17 5.61
CA PHE A 413 -4.90 17.99 4.52
C PHE A 413 -4.97 19.17 3.56
N THR A 414 -3.82 19.53 2.98
CA THR A 414 -3.70 20.67 2.05
C THR A 414 -3.04 20.21 0.76
N PHE A 415 -3.67 20.48 -0.38
CA PHE A 415 -3.06 20.26 -1.69
C PHE A 415 -2.11 21.40 -2.06
N ILE A 416 -1.04 21.05 -2.75
CA ILE A 416 -0.21 21.96 -3.54
C ILE A 416 -0.31 21.49 -5.00
N PHE A 417 -1.07 22.22 -5.80
CA PHE A 417 -1.10 22.00 -7.24
C PHE A 417 0.07 22.73 -7.90
N LEU A 418 0.73 22.07 -8.85
CA LEU A 418 1.81 22.59 -9.67
C LEU A 418 1.36 22.53 -11.12
N HIS A 419 1.49 23.64 -11.85
CA HIS A 419 0.97 23.79 -13.20
C HIS A 419 2.03 24.28 -14.18
N HIS A 420 2.10 23.62 -15.33
CA HIS A 420 2.98 23.99 -16.44
C HIS A 420 2.33 25.05 -17.32
N ALA A 421 2.70 26.32 -17.14
CA ALA A 421 2.11 27.43 -17.91
C ALA A 421 2.67 27.60 -19.34
N GLY A 422 3.70 26.84 -19.72
CA GLY A 422 4.29 26.87 -21.07
C GLY A 422 3.57 26.00 -22.12
N ASP A 423 3.80 26.30 -23.39
CA ASP A 423 3.16 25.65 -24.56
C ASP A 423 3.89 24.40 -25.10
N ASP A 424 5.11 24.11 -24.63
CA ASP A 424 5.92 22.97 -25.05
C ASP A 424 6.96 22.62 -23.96
N GLY A 425 7.57 21.44 -24.08
CA GLY A 425 8.61 20.96 -23.17
C GLY A 425 8.10 20.16 -21.97
N VAL A 426 9.04 19.79 -21.10
CA VAL A 426 8.77 19.12 -19.83
C VAL A 426 9.32 20.01 -18.73
N LEU A 427 8.46 20.41 -17.80
CA LEU A 427 8.81 21.19 -16.62
C LEU A 427 9.19 20.25 -15.48
N GLU A 428 10.42 20.35 -15.01
CA GLU A 428 10.89 19.68 -13.80
C GLU A 428 10.72 20.60 -12.58
N VAL A 429 10.09 20.07 -11.54
CA VAL A 429 9.80 20.81 -10.31
C VAL A 429 10.30 20.03 -9.12
N ARG A 430 10.97 20.71 -8.20
CA ARG A 430 11.34 20.15 -6.90
C ARG A 430 10.44 20.74 -5.82
N VAL A 431 9.81 19.85 -5.05
CA VAL A 431 9.07 20.18 -3.84
C VAL A 431 9.64 19.40 -2.69
N GLU A 432 10.00 20.13 -1.64
CA GLU A 432 10.60 19.59 -0.43
C GLU A 432 9.87 20.16 0.78
N SER A 433 9.40 19.29 1.68
CA SER A 433 8.63 19.68 2.86
C SER A 433 9.33 19.22 4.14
N VAL A 434 9.71 20.18 4.98
CA VAL A 434 10.34 19.94 6.28
C VAL A 434 9.35 20.25 7.39
N TYR A 435 8.96 19.20 8.13
CA TYR A 435 8.01 19.30 9.23
C TYR A 435 8.74 19.55 10.57
N GLU A 436 8.23 20.47 11.37
CA GLU A 436 8.87 20.87 12.64
C GLU A 436 8.95 19.75 13.69
N ASN A 437 8.09 18.73 13.61
CA ASN A 437 8.02 17.61 14.55
C ASN A 437 8.77 16.35 14.06
N SER A 438 9.76 16.49 13.18
CA SER A 438 10.43 15.38 12.50
C SER A 438 11.62 14.74 13.26
N GLU A 439 12.12 15.34 14.35
CA GLU A 439 13.43 15.02 14.97
C GLU A 439 13.65 13.51 15.24
N ASP A 440 12.68 12.84 15.86
CA ASP A 440 12.78 11.41 16.23
C ASP A 440 12.25 10.44 15.16
N SER A 441 11.70 10.94 14.06
CA SER A 441 10.90 10.15 13.11
C SER A 441 11.73 9.07 12.42
N MET A 442 12.99 9.35 12.10
CA MET A 442 13.90 8.37 11.49
C MET A 442 14.13 7.16 12.40
N THR A 443 14.36 7.38 13.70
CA THR A 443 14.56 6.28 14.66
C THR A 443 13.29 5.45 14.81
N GLN A 444 12.13 6.10 14.82
CA GLN A 444 10.84 5.41 14.87
C GLN A 444 10.59 4.57 13.61
N ALA A 445 10.88 5.12 12.42
CA ALA A 445 10.77 4.43 11.13
C ALA A 445 11.65 3.17 11.08
N VAL A 446 12.89 3.28 11.54
CA VAL A 446 13.81 2.13 11.66
C VAL A 446 13.25 1.08 12.61
N ALA A 447 12.81 1.47 13.81
CA ALA A 447 12.27 0.54 14.80
C ALA A 447 11.01 -0.19 14.29
N LEU A 448 10.14 0.53 13.59
CA LEU A 448 8.91 0.00 13.00
C LEU A 448 9.18 -1.03 11.88
N SER A 449 10.35 -0.91 11.24
CA SER A 449 10.77 -1.78 10.13
C SER A 449 11.44 -3.09 10.57
N LEU A 450 12.01 -3.15 11.79
CA LEU A 450 12.71 -4.35 12.30
C LEU A 450 11.89 -5.66 12.23
N PRO A 451 10.58 -5.68 12.55
CA PRO A 451 9.76 -6.88 12.41
C PRO A 451 9.71 -7.41 10.97
N SER A 452 9.64 -6.53 9.97
CA SER A 452 9.66 -6.93 8.55
C SER A 452 10.96 -7.63 8.18
N LEU A 453 12.10 -7.04 8.57
CA LEU A 453 13.42 -7.59 8.28
C LEU A 453 13.60 -8.97 8.95
N TYR A 454 13.11 -9.10 10.18
CA TYR A 454 13.11 -10.38 10.89
C TYR A 454 12.24 -11.44 10.21
N ILE A 455 11.02 -11.09 9.79
CA ILE A 455 10.11 -12.00 9.07
C ILE A 455 10.77 -12.50 7.78
N THR A 456 11.41 -11.61 7.02
CA THR A 456 12.15 -11.97 5.81
C THR A 456 13.29 -12.95 6.13
N GLY A 457 14.10 -12.65 7.15
CA GLY A 457 15.15 -13.55 7.62
C GLY A 457 14.64 -14.92 8.04
N PHE A 458 13.52 -14.97 8.77
CA PHE A 458 12.86 -16.21 9.16
C PHE A 458 12.44 -17.05 7.96
N VAL A 459 11.79 -16.44 6.96
CA VAL A 459 11.30 -17.16 5.77
C VAL A 459 12.47 -17.75 4.98
N VAL A 460 13.51 -16.94 4.72
CA VAL A 460 14.72 -17.40 4.02
C VAL A 460 15.37 -18.57 4.76
N TYR A 461 15.57 -18.44 6.08
CA TYR A 461 16.18 -19.50 6.88
C TYR A 461 15.30 -20.75 6.96
N ARG A 462 13.98 -20.59 7.02
CA ARG A 462 13.01 -21.69 7.03
C ARG A 462 13.04 -22.48 5.73
N LEU A 463 13.08 -21.81 4.58
CA LEU A 463 13.20 -22.46 3.27
C LEU A 463 14.53 -23.21 3.13
N TYR A 464 15.63 -22.59 3.56
CA TYR A 464 16.94 -23.22 3.60
C TYR A 464 16.93 -24.53 4.42
N ARG A 465 16.35 -24.51 5.61
CA ARG A 465 16.23 -25.70 6.46
C ARG A 465 15.34 -26.79 5.84
N LEU A 466 14.23 -26.42 5.21
CA LEU A 466 13.36 -27.38 4.53
C LEU A 466 14.12 -28.10 3.42
N ASN A 467 14.81 -27.35 2.57
CA ASN A 467 15.61 -27.90 1.48
C ASN A 467 16.70 -28.85 1.98
N ASN A 468 17.45 -28.46 3.02
CA ASN A 468 18.52 -29.30 3.58
C ASN A 468 18.02 -30.60 4.24
N ASN A 469 16.75 -30.66 4.63
CA ASN A 469 16.13 -31.86 5.21
C ASN A 469 15.31 -32.65 4.19
N GLY A 470 15.45 -32.38 2.89
CA GLY A 470 14.71 -33.07 1.82
C GLY A 470 13.20 -32.86 1.90
N ARG A 471 12.75 -31.76 2.50
CA ARG A 471 11.33 -31.43 2.68
C ARG A 471 10.88 -30.44 1.63
N GLU A 472 9.64 -30.61 1.20
CA GLU A 472 8.97 -29.65 0.34
C GLU A 472 8.90 -28.27 1.00
N TRP A 473 9.10 -27.22 0.21
CA TRP A 473 9.11 -25.82 0.68
C TRP A 473 7.78 -25.37 1.31
N PHE A 474 6.68 -26.06 0.97
CA PHE A 474 5.35 -25.83 1.52
C PHE A 474 5.03 -26.71 2.75
N ASP A 475 5.99 -27.47 3.31
CA ASP A 475 5.78 -28.25 4.54
C ASP A 475 5.60 -27.31 5.76
N ALA A 476 4.37 -27.26 6.26
CA ALA A 476 3.96 -26.44 7.41
C ALA A 476 4.39 -27.03 8.77
N ARG A 477 4.89 -28.27 8.80
CA ARG A 477 5.18 -28.96 10.07
C ARG A 477 6.36 -28.31 10.81
N PRO A 478 6.22 -27.99 12.11
CA PRO A 478 7.32 -27.46 12.91
C PRO A 478 8.57 -28.33 12.91
N SER A 479 9.77 -27.75 13.00
CA SER A 479 11.01 -28.51 12.86
C SER A 479 11.24 -29.58 13.93
N HIS A 480 10.64 -29.46 15.11
CA HIS A 480 10.70 -30.49 16.16
C HIS A 480 9.93 -31.77 15.83
N THR A 481 9.16 -31.77 14.75
CA THR A 481 8.43 -32.95 14.26
C THR A 481 9.16 -33.64 13.12
N TRP A 482 10.33 -33.12 12.72
CA TRP A 482 11.13 -33.71 11.67
C TRP A 482 11.88 -34.90 12.27
N GLU A 483 11.82 -36.04 11.59
CA GLU A 483 12.71 -37.17 11.89
C GLU A 483 14.12 -36.67 11.55
N GLU A 484 14.95 -36.50 12.60
CA GLU A 484 16.31 -35.93 12.60
C GLU A 484 16.40 -34.39 12.60
N GLU A 485 16.53 -33.79 13.79
CA GLU A 485 17.17 -32.47 14.00
C GLU A 485 18.07 -32.52 15.24
#